data_AF-A0A838F7Z2-F1
#
_entry.id   AF-A0A838F7Z2-F1
#
_cell.length_a   1.000
_cell.length_b   1.000
_cell.length_c   1.000
_cell.angle_alpha   90.00
_cell.angle_beta   90.00
_cell.angle_gamma   90.00
#
_symmetry.space_group_name_H-M   'P 1'
#
loop_
_entity.id
_entity.type
_entity.pdbx_description
1 polymer ?
#
loop_
_entity_poly.entity_id
_entity_poly.type
_entity_poly.pdbx_seq_one_letter_code
_entity_poly.pdbx_strand_id
1 'polypeptide(L)'
;MINVVSDRTMIEADNHQKLLSSLLGKIKKQELLQFLQHYSQQSSAFEMGFLLHFTDKIRLPGSKKYGALIESIIRGSSQQQTQLDQPDFAKLAAQVEKLLKHAEEQLAAKNYLDPFNLAATVIEQLQSSCNREEKTESPLKDCIARSFLILNDLLNSEAGPDLKDSIFNFALSKAQKFSYSGKIVEENCYSLLLNAASDGEKQQQVLHLLDQAIKNIKKLHREKDHEQQEEFYLRKKITLLEKMGKPDAARKVVYENLSITTFRKEVIDRAIDEGDFSTAKELINESKMINQQKGRLYLTSEWDERLLKIAIEENEFRNIRTIGLRLFYDQFDMRYYLAAKKTYTAESWPAEAQKIMNTIKSETHFGVNGIRALAAIMIEEKWWLQLLHLVQKNASLAFAEDYYPLLKDKFPLELVDVYREALRRYAEHNMGREHYETLVGTLKKIQSLPTGKEVARALTTEFKVKYAQRGNMVKALNKL
;
A
#
# COMPACT_ATOMS: atom_id res chain seq x y z
N MET A 1 38.33 22.53 -20.05
CA MET A 1 38.98 21.52 -19.18
C MET A 1 38.05 20.32 -18.94
N ILE A 2 37.45 19.80 -20.00
CA ILE A 2 36.61 18.59 -20.01
C ILE A 2 36.97 17.90 -21.34
N ASN A 3 37.08 16.56 -21.36
CA ASN A 3 37.42 15.66 -22.48
C ASN A 3 38.86 15.15 -22.68
N VAL A 4 39.69 15.02 -21.63
CA VAL A 4 40.95 14.23 -21.75
C VAL A 4 40.91 12.89 -21.00
N VAL A 5 39.92 12.67 -20.12
CA VAL A 5 39.80 11.43 -19.33
C VAL A 5 38.97 10.35 -20.06
N SER A 6 38.06 10.75 -20.97
CA SER A 6 37.21 9.84 -21.76
C SER A 6 37.97 9.10 -22.87
N ASP A 7 38.92 9.76 -23.54
CA ASP A 7 39.65 9.16 -24.67
C ASP A 7 40.74 8.18 -24.21
N ARG A 8 41.43 8.46 -23.09
CA ARG A 8 42.43 7.53 -22.54
C ARG A 8 41.82 6.21 -22.08
N THR A 9 40.64 6.26 -21.47
CA THR A 9 39.93 5.05 -21.02
C THR A 9 39.40 4.20 -22.17
N MET A 10 38.97 4.82 -23.28
CA MET A 10 38.59 4.07 -24.50
C MET A 10 39.81 3.46 -25.22
N ILE A 11 40.93 4.19 -25.34
CA ILE A 11 42.15 3.70 -25.99
C ILE A 11 42.81 2.57 -25.19
N GLU A 12 42.81 2.64 -23.86
CA GLU A 12 43.31 1.58 -22.99
C GLU A 12 42.41 0.33 -23.02
N ALA A 13 41.07 0.50 -23.08
CA ALA A 13 40.15 -0.63 -23.23
C ALA A 13 40.32 -1.37 -24.57
N ASP A 14 40.53 -0.63 -25.66
CA ASP A 14 40.75 -1.19 -27.00
C ASP A 14 42.10 -1.94 -27.11
N ASN A 15 43.14 -1.44 -26.44
CA ASN A 15 44.43 -2.13 -26.33
C ASN A 15 44.32 -3.42 -25.49
N HIS A 16 43.59 -3.40 -24.37
CA HIS A 16 43.37 -4.59 -23.54
C HIS A 16 42.56 -5.67 -24.29
N GLN A 17 41.52 -5.29 -25.04
CA GLN A 17 40.77 -6.24 -25.86
C GLN A 17 41.63 -6.87 -26.95
N LYS A 18 42.44 -6.07 -27.67
CA LYS A 18 43.38 -6.59 -28.68
C LYS A 18 44.42 -7.54 -28.09
N LEU A 19 44.97 -7.22 -26.92
CA LEU A 19 45.92 -8.08 -26.22
C LEU A 19 45.27 -9.40 -25.79
N LEU A 20 44.04 -9.33 -25.26
CA LEU A 20 43.25 -10.50 -24.88
C LEU A 20 42.95 -11.40 -26.08
N SER A 21 42.51 -10.85 -27.21
CA SER A 21 42.26 -11.60 -28.44
C SER A 21 43.54 -12.26 -28.97
N SER A 22 44.67 -11.56 -28.95
CA SER A 22 45.97 -12.13 -29.33
C SER A 22 46.40 -13.26 -28.39
N LEU A 23 46.12 -13.16 -27.08
CA LEU A 23 46.45 -14.19 -26.10
C LEU A 23 45.58 -15.43 -26.31
N LEU A 24 44.26 -15.25 -26.46
CA LEU A 24 43.30 -16.33 -26.72
C LEU A 24 43.63 -17.10 -28.00
N GLY A 25 44.19 -16.44 -29.02
CA GLY A 25 44.66 -17.09 -30.24
C GLY A 25 45.93 -17.95 -30.10
N LYS A 26 46.69 -17.79 -29.01
CA LYS A 26 47.95 -18.51 -28.75
C LYS A 26 47.82 -19.62 -27.70
N ILE A 27 46.78 -19.58 -26.87
CA ILE A 27 46.54 -20.55 -25.80
C ILE A 27 46.00 -21.86 -26.38
N LYS A 28 46.49 -23.00 -25.89
CA LYS A 28 45.94 -24.30 -26.29
C LYS A 28 44.54 -24.50 -25.69
N LYS A 29 43.67 -25.20 -26.42
CA LYS A 29 42.30 -25.51 -25.94
C LYS A 29 42.29 -26.11 -24.52
N GLN A 30 43.24 -26.98 -24.20
CA GLN A 30 43.33 -27.65 -22.91
C GLN A 30 43.74 -26.70 -21.77
N GLU A 31 44.64 -25.74 -22.05
CA GLU A 31 45.06 -24.69 -21.11
C GLU A 31 43.89 -23.72 -20.83
N LEU A 32 43.13 -23.35 -21.87
CA LEU A 32 41.93 -22.54 -21.72
C LEU A 32 40.87 -23.26 -20.87
N LEU A 33 40.62 -24.55 -21.12
CA LEU A 33 39.66 -25.33 -20.33
C LEU A 33 40.06 -25.42 -18.85
N GLN A 34 41.34 -25.64 -18.55
CA GLN A 34 41.85 -25.66 -17.18
C GLN A 34 41.70 -24.29 -16.50
N PHE A 35 42.00 -23.20 -17.21
CA PHE A 35 41.79 -21.84 -16.71
C PHE A 35 40.32 -21.59 -16.40
N LEU A 36 39.41 -21.93 -17.31
CA LEU A 36 37.97 -21.76 -17.12
C LEU A 36 37.45 -22.56 -15.91
N GLN A 37 37.92 -23.80 -15.73
CA GLN A 37 37.56 -24.64 -14.58
C GLN A 37 38.11 -24.08 -13.26
N HIS A 38 39.35 -23.60 -13.25
CA HIS A 38 39.93 -22.98 -12.06
C HIS A 38 39.21 -21.69 -11.69
N TYR A 39 38.91 -20.86 -12.70
CA TYR A 39 38.23 -19.59 -12.49
C TYR A 39 36.76 -19.77 -12.06
N SER A 40 36.07 -20.80 -12.57
CA SER A 40 34.71 -21.15 -12.11
C SER A 40 34.68 -21.57 -10.65
N GLN A 41 35.71 -22.26 -10.15
CA GLN A 41 35.81 -22.62 -8.72
C GLN A 41 36.02 -21.40 -7.80
N GLN A 42 36.57 -20.30 -8.33
CA GLN A 42 36.88 -19.09 -7.56
C GLN A 42 35.78 -18.02 -7.64
N SER A 43 34.96 -18.03 -8.70
CA SER A 43 33.94 -17.02 -8.94
C SER A 43 32.60 -17.68 -9.27
N SER A 44 31.71 -17.71 -8.27
CA SER A 44 30.33 -18.21 -8.44
C SER A 44 29.55 -17.41 -9.49
N ALA A 45 29.81 -16.11 -9.62
CA ALA A 45 29.20 -15.28 -10.65
C ALA A 45 29.64 -15.69 -12.07
N PHE A 46 30.91 -16.04 -12.24
CA PHE A 46 31.43 -16.52 -13.53
C PHE A 46 30.93 -17.94 -13.82
N GLU A 47 31.00 -18.85 -12.86
CA GLU A 47 30.47 -20.21 -12.99
C GLU A 47 29.01 -20.19 -13.43
N MET A 48 28.19 -19.37 -12.76
CA MET A 48 26.79 -19.19 -13.10
C MET A 48 26.58 -18.65 -14.51
N GLY A 49 27.27 -17.55 -14.86
CA GLY A 49 27.18 -16.95 -16.19
C GLY A 49 27.60 -17.92 -17.30
N PHE A 50 28.64 -18.71 -17.05
CA PHE A 50 29.14 -19.72 -17.98
C PHE A 50 28.14 -20.87 -18.16
N LEU A 51 27.59 -21.41 -17.07
CA LEU A 51 26.59 -22.48 -17.15
C LEU A 51 25.29 -22.01 -17.80
N LEU A 52 24.84 -20.79 -17.51
CA LEU A 52 23.69 -20.17 -18.19
C LEU A 52 23.92 -20.00 -19.68
N HIS A 53 25.12 -19.56 -20.07
CA HIS A 53 25.43 -19.34 -21.48
C HIS A 53 25.45 -20.64 -22.29
N PHE A 54 25.94 -21.74 -21.70
CA PHE A 54 26.02 -23.06 -22.34
C PHE A 54 24.94 -24.04 -21.86
N THR A 55 23.82 -23.51 -21.38
CA THR A 55 22.70 -24.25 -20.81
C THR A 55 22.10 -25.25 -21.82
N ASP A 56 22.11 -24.93 -23.11
CA ASP A 56 21.70 -25.81 -24.21
C ASP A 56 22.60 -27.06 -24.38
N LYS A 57 23.85 -27.01 -23.92
CA LYS A 57 24.82 -28.11 -24.01
C LYS A 57 24.73 -29.10 -22.85
N ILE A 58 23.99 -28.78 -21.78
CA ILE A 58 23.89 -29.64 -20.59
C ILE A 58 22.86 -30.75 -20.83
N ARG A 59 23.34 -32.00 -20.94
CA ARG A 59 22.50 -33.21 -21.13
C ARG A 59 21.95 -33.76 -19.81
N LEU A 60 21.29 -32.93 -19.03
CA LEU A 60 20.56 -33.34 -17.83
C LEU A 60 19.07 -33.02 -18.01
N PRO A 61 18.15 -33.81 -17.42
CA PRO A 61 16.75 -33.42 -17.32
C PRO A 61 16.64 -32.01 -16.70
N GLY A 62 15.76 -31.16 -17.24
CA GLY A 62 15.68 -29.73 -16.89
C GLY A 62 15.64 -29.47 -15.38
N SER A 63 14.84 -30.22 -14.63
CA SER A 63 14.75 -30.10 -13.17
C SER A 63 16.09 -30.40 -12.43
N LYS A 64 16.84 -31.42 -12.86
CA LYS A 64 18.18 -31.72 -12.28
C LYS A 64 19.21 -30.67 -12.65
N LYS A 65 19.13 -30.15 -13.87
CA LYS A 65 20.01 -29.08 -14.37
C LYS A 65 19.85 -27.81 -13.56
N TYR A 66 18.63 -27.28 -13.44
CA TYR A 66 18.38 -26.06 -12.67
C TYR A 66 18.53 -26.29 -11.15
N GLY A 67 18.24 -27.49 -10.66
CA GLY A 67 18.45 -27.85 -9.25
C GLY A 67 19.91 -27.73 -8.83
N ALA A 68 20.83 -28.27 -9.64
CA ALA A 68 22.27 -28.14 -9.37
C ALA A 68 22.76 -26.69 -9.42
N LEU A 69 22.20 -25.86 -10.31
CA LEU A 69 22.53 -24.44 -10.42
C LEU A 69 22.12 -23.67 -9.16
N ILE A 70 20.86 -23.84 -8.72
CA ILE A 70 20.34 -23.14 -7.55
C ILE A 70 21.03 -23.63 -6.27
N GLU A 71 21.33 -24.92 -6.14
CA GLU A 71 22.14 -25.45 -5.03
C GLU A 71 23.56 -24.86 -4.99
N SER A 72 24.17 -24.60 -6.16
CA SER A 72 25.46 -23.89 -6.22
C SER A 72 25.33 -22.45 -5.71
N ILE A 73 24.28 -21.73 -6.10
CA ILE A 73 24.02 -20.36 -5.61
C ILE A 73 23.84 -20.36 -4.09
N ILE A 74 23.03 -21.28 -3.56
CA ILE A 74 22.77 -21.39 -2.12
C ILE A 74 24.09 -21.60 -1.37
N ARG A 75 24.92 -22.57 -1.81
CA ARG A 75 26.22 -22.85 -1.17
C ARG A 75 27.20 -21.67 -1.27
N GLY A 76 27.32 -21.05 -2.44
CA GLY A 76 28.21 -19.90 -2.66
C GLY A 76 27.80 -18.65 -1.87
N SER A 77 26.54 -18.56 -1.47
CA SER A 77 26.02 -17.48 -0.62
C SER A 77 26.26 -17.74 0.87
N SER A 78 26.47 -19.00 1.28
CA SER A 78 26.75 -19.39 2.68
C SER A 78 28.25 -19.40 3.05
N GLN A 79 29.17 -19.58 2.10
CA GLN A 79 30.60 -19.80 2.39
C GLN A 79 31.43 -18.53 2.70
N GLN A 80 30.86 -17.32 2.63
CA GLN A 80 31.65 -16.07 2.65
C GLN A 80 31.68 -15.28 3.97
N GLN A 81 31.12 -15.76 5.09
CA GLN A 81 31.23 -15.04 6.37
C GLN A 81 31.53 -15.92 7.58
N THR A 82 32.48 -15.44 8.38
CA THR A 82 33.03 -16.07 9.58
C THR A 82 32.44 -15.56 10.89
N GLN A 83 31.46 -14.65 10.90
CA GLN A 83 30.84 -14.17 12.14
C GLN A 83 29.37 -13.80 11.89
N LEU A 84 28.47 -14.67 12.38
CA LEU A 84 26.98 -14.62 12.34
C LEU A 84 26.35 -15.39 11.16
N ASP A 85 25.85 -16.59 11.46
CA ASP A 85 25.20 -17.57 10.58
C ASP A 85 23.84 -17.10 9.99
N GLN A 86 23.81 -16.00 9.25
CA GLN A 86 22.62 -15.57 8.49
C GLN A 86 22.94 -15.53 6.99
N PRO A 87 22.19 -16.24 6.12
CA PRO A 87 22.39 -16.17 4.67
C PRO A 87 22.23 -14.73 4.16
N ASP A 88 23.10 -14.28 3.26
CA ASP A 88 22.87 -13.06 2.50
C ASP A 88 21.76 -13.29 1.47
N PHE A 89 20.52 -13.16 1.94
CA PHE A 89 19.32 -13.35 1.13
C PHE A 89 19.25 -12.39 -0.06
N ALA A 90 19.83 -11.18 0.05
CA ALA A 90 19.86 -10.22 -1.03
C ALA A 90 20.79 -10.68 -2.17
N LYS A 91 21.97 -11.20 -1.83
CA LYS A 91 22.90 -11.76 -2.82
C LYS A 91 22.38 -13.03 -3.46
N LEU A 92 21.77 -13.92 -2.68
CA LEU A 92 21.09 -15.12 -3.19
C LEU A 92 19.99 -14.72 -4.18
N ALA A 93 19.10 -13.81 -3.79
CA ALA A 93 18.02 -13.31 -4.64
C ALA A 93 18.56 -12.67 -5.93
N ALA A 94 19.60 -11.83 -5.86
CA ALA A 94 20.19 -11.20 -7.04
C ALA A 94 20.75 -12.21 -8.07
N GLN A 95 21.23 -13.38 -7.63
CA GLN A 95 21.69 -14.43 -8.53
C GLN A 95 20.52 -15.23 -9.11
N VAL A 96 19.51 -15.55 -8.30
CA VAL A 96 18.27 -16.20 -8.76
C VAL A 96 17.52 -15.30 -9.75
N GLU A 97 17.53 -13.99 -9.55
CA GLU A 97 16.87 -13.04 -10.44
C GLU A 97 17.45 -13.06 -11.86
N LYS A 98 18.76 -13.29 -11.99
CA LYS A 98 19.41 -13.49 -13.30
C LYS A 98 18.91 -14.76 -13.99
N LEU A 99 18.66 -15.83 -13.22
CA LEU A 99 18.06 -17.07 -13.73
C LEU A 99 16.62 -16.85 -14.20
N LEU A 100 15.82 -16.12 -13.42
CA LEU A 100 14.43 -15.83 -13.77
C LEU A 100 14.33 -14.95 -15.02
N LYS A 101 15.20 -13.94 -15.15
CA LYS A 101 15.31 -13.16 -16.39
C LYS A 101 15.65 -14.03 -17.60
N HIS A 102 16.56 -14.99 -17.45
CA HIS A 102 16.87 -15.93 -18.51
C HIS A 102 15.66 -16.81 -18.88
N ALA A 103 14.87 -17.26 -17.90
CA ALA A 103 13.62 -17.97 -18.17
C ALA A 103 12.63 -17.12 -18.98
N GLU A 104 12.50 -15.83 -18.70
CA GLU A 104 11.64 -14.94 -19.49
C GLU A 104 12.15 -14.77 -20.94
N GLU A 105 13.47 -14.66 -21.11
CA GLU A 105 14.10 -14.63 -22.45
C GLU A 105 13.81 -15.92 -23.23
N GLN A 106 13.89 -17.09 -22.58
CA GLN A 106 13.54 -18.38 -23.19
C GLN A 106 12.05 -18.49 -23.51
N LEU A 107 11.18 -17.98 -22.63
CA LEU A 107 9.74 -17.89 -22.87
C LEU A 107 9.44 -17.07 -24.12
N ALA A 108 10.06 -15.88 -24.25
CA ALA A 108 9.93 -15.01 -25.40
C ALA A 108 10.46 -15.66 -26.70
N ALA A 109 11.51 -16.48 -26.58
CA ALA A 109 12.04 -17.28 -27.68
C ALA A 109 11.20 -18.54 -28.01
N LYS A 110 10.02 -18.71 -27.38
CA LYS A 110 9.13 -19.88 -27.51
C LYS A 110 9.74 -21.21 -27.04
N ASN A 111 10.79 -21.17 -26.23
CA ASN A 111 11.39 -22.34 -25.59
C ASN A 111 10.71 -22.60 -24.24
N TYR A 112 9.53 -23.22 -24.24
CA TYR A 112 8.66 -23.27 -23.05
C TYR A 112 9.10 -24.21 -21.92
N LEU A 113 9.87 -25.26 -22.24
CA LEU A 113 10.25 -26.28 -21.25
C LEU A 113 11.28 -25.77 -20.22
N ASP A 114 12.20 -24.92 -20.64
CA ASP A 114 13.23 -24.35 -19.76
C ASP A 114 12.65 -23.40 -18.70
N PRO A 115 11.79 -22.41 -19.06
CA PRO A 115 11.11 -21.54 -18.10
C PRO A 115 10.31 -22.31 -17.07
N PHE A 116 9.60 -23.38 -17.48
CA PHE A 116 8.86 -24.24 -16.55
C PHE A 116 9.78 -24.90 -15.54
N ASN A 117 10.82 -25.60 -16.01
CA ASN A 117 11.73 -26.32 -15.13
C ASN A 117 12.46 -25.38 -14.17
N LEU A 118 12.89 -24.21 -14.66
CA LEU A 118 13.58 -23.21 -13.85
C LEU A 118 12.65 -22.65 -12.77
N ALA A 119 11.49 -22.13 -13.15
CA ALA A 119 10.53 -21.53 -12.21
C ALA A 119 10.03 -22.54 -11.17
N ALA A 120 9.69 -23.76 -11.60
CA ALA A 120 9.29 -24.83 -10.69
C ALA A 120 10.40 -25.11 -9.65
N THR A 121 11.65 -25.28 -10.10
CA THR A 121 12.79 -25.60 -9.22
C THR A 121 13.07 -24.47 -8.23
N VAL A 122 13.00 -23.21 -8.66
CA VAL A 122 13.14 -22.05 -7.77
C VAL A 122 12.10 -22.10 -6.64
N ILE A 123 10.83 -22.36 -6.97
CA ILE A 123 9.77 -22.51 -5.97
C ILE A 123 10.08 -23.66 -5.00
N GLU A 124 10.51 -24.83 -5.49
CA GLU A 124 10.78 -25.99 -4.64
C GLU A 124 11.94 -25.77 -3.66
N GLN A 125 13.05 -25.24 -4.14
CA GLN A 125 14.28 -25.14 -3.35
C GLN A 125 14.30 -23.91 -2.44
N LEU A 126 13.65 -22.80 -2.83
CA LEU A 126 13.68 -21.57 -2.05
C LEU A 126 12.50 -21.42 -1.06
N GLN A 127 11.44 -22.23 -1.19
CA GLN A 127 10.28 -22.20 -0.28
C GLN A 127 10.69 -22.29 1.20
N SER A 128 11.62 -23.17 1.56
CA SER A 128 12.05 -23.38 2.95
C SER A 128 12.84 -22.21 3.50
N SER A 129 13.72 -21.62 2.69
CA SER A 129 14.51 -20.42 3.02
C SER A 129 13.65 -19.18 3.15
N CYS A 130 12.70 -18.98 2.22
CA CYS A 130 11.74 -17.87 2.25
C CYS A 130 10.88 -17.88 3.52
N ASN A 131 10.52 -19.05 4.03
CA ASN A 131 9.72 -19.21 5.24
C ASN A 131 10.43 -18.76 6.52
N ARG A 132 11.75 -18.54 6.48
CA ARG A 132 12.58 -18.07 7.61
C ARG A 132 12.74 -16.55 7.64
N GLU A 133 12.38 -15.84 6.56
CA GLU A 133 12.43 -14.38 6.53
C GLU A 133 11.18 -13.79 7.21
N GLU A 134 11.37 -13.33 8.45
CA GLU A 134 10.34 -12.63 9.24
C GLU A 134 9.93 -11.29 8.63
N LYS A 135 10.80 -10.67 7.82
CA LYS A 135 10.53 -9.39 7.18
C LYS A 135 9.47 -9.51 6.09
N THR A 136 8.56 -8.55 6.05
CA THR A 136 7.51 -8.41 5.03
C THR A 136 8.10 -8.18 3.64
N GLU A 137 9.15 -7.36 3.54
CA GLU A 137 9.95 -7.19 2.33
C GLU A 137 11.10 -8.20 2.30
N SER A 138 11.03 -9.13 1.36
CA SER A 138 11.95 -10.25 1.23
C SER A 138 12.30 -10.44 -0.24
N PRO A 139 13.57 -10.21 -0.64
CA PRO A 139 14.01 -10.44 -2.01
C PRO A 139 13.77 -11.88 -2.50
N LEU A 140 13.73 -12.86 -1.58
CA LEU A 140 13.37 -14.23 -1.91
C LEU A 140 11.87 -14.43 -2.16
N LYS A 141 11.00 -13.73 -1.39
CA LYS A 141 9.55 -13.72 -1.66
C LYS A 141 9.29 -13.19 -3.07
N ASP A 142 10.02 -12.16 -3.50
CA ASP A 142 9.91 -11.59 -4.85
C ASP A 142 10.33 -12.60 -5.93
N CYS A 143 11.45 -13.31 -5.74
CA CYS A 143 11.90 -14.36 -6.67
C CYS A 143 10.87 -15.49 -6.80
N ILE A 144 10.26 -15.91 -5.69
CA ILE A 144 9.20 -16.93 -5.68
C ILE A 144 7.95 -16.42 -6.40
N ALA A 145 7.50 -15.20 -6.10
CA ALA A 145 6.34 -14.60 -6.75
C ALA A 145 6.56 -14.49 -8.27
N ARG A 146 7.74 -14.01 -8.69
CA ARG A 146 8.13 -13.93 -10.11
C ARG A 146 8.17 -15.30 -10.79
N SER A 147 8.59 -16.35 -10.07
CA SER A 147 8.52 -17.72 -10.59
C SER A 147 7.09 -18.16 -10.88
N PHE A 148 6.13 -17.83 -10.01
CA PHE A 148 4.71 -18.10 -10.27
C PHE A 148 4.15 -17.26 -11.43
N LEU A 149 4.64 -16.03 -11.64
CA LEU A 149 4.27 -15.23 -12.82
C LEU A 149 4.71 -15.91 -14.12
N ILE A 150 5.96 -16.38 -14.20
CA ILE A 150 6.46 -17.14 -15.36
C ILE A 150 5.59 -18.38 -15.64
N LEU A 151 5.18 -19.11 -14.59
CA LEU A 151 4.29 -20.26 -14.76
C LEU A 151 2.89 -19.86 -15.27
N ASN A 152 2.36 -18.71 -14.88
CA ASN A 152 1.12 -18.18 -15.42
C ASN A 152 1.26 -17.72 -16.88
N ASP A 153 2.38 -17.07 -17.22
CA ASP A 153 2.67 -16.67 -18.60
C ASP A 153 2.77 -17.88 -19.53
N LEU A 154 3.34 -18.98 -19.05
CA LEU A 154 3.33 -20.26 -19.77
C LEU A 154 1.91 -20.79 -20.04
N LEU A 155 0.99 -20.69 -19.07
CA LEU A 155 -0.40 -21.10 -19.28
C LEU A 155 -1.11 -20.28 -20.36
N ASN A 156 -0.76 -18.99 -20.46
CA ASN A 156 -1.31 -18.06 -21.46
C ASN A 156 -0.59 -18.10 -22.82
N SER A 157 0.53 -18.82 -22.91
CA SER A 157 1.33 -18.96 -24.13
C SER A 157 0.78 -20.05 -25.09
N GLU A 158 1.43 -20.16 -26.25
CA GLU A 158 1.23 -21.22 -27.26
C GLU A 158 1.80 -22.59 -26.83
N ALA A 159 2.23 -22.75 -25.57
CA ALA A 159 2.70 -24.03 -25.04
C ALA A 159 1.68 -25.16 -25.26
N GLY A 160 2.19 -26.36 -25.57
CA GLY A 160 1.36 -27.55 -25.76
C GLY A 160 0.62 -28.00 -24.49
N PRO A 161 -0.47 -28.77 -24.63
CA PRO A 161 -1.32 -29.19 -23.52
C PRO A 161 -0.54 -29.96 -22.44
N ASP A 162 0.40 -30.83 -22.83
CA ASP A 162 1.23 -31.61 -21.89
C ASP A 162 2.01 -30.73 -20.91
N LEU A 163 2.50 -29.56 -21.36
CA LEU A 163 3.21 -28.64 -20.50
C LEU A 163 2.24 -27.90 -19.56
N LYS A 164 1.06 -27.52 -20.05
CA LYS A 164 0.01 -26.90 -19.21
C LYS A 164 -0.48 -27.89 -18.14
N ASP A 165 -0.59 -29.17 -18.48
CA ASP A 165 -0.90 -30.26 -17.55
C ASP A 165 0.23 -30.47 -16.53
N SER A 166 1.49 -30.36 -16.97
CA SER A 166 2.65 -30.40 -16.07
C SER A 166 2.63 -29.24 -15.05
N ILE A 167 2.25 -28.03 -15.47
CA ILE A 167 2.07 -26.88 -14.58
C ILE A 167 0.94 -27.13 -13.58
N PHE A 168 -0.20 -27.65 -14.06
CA PHE A 168 -1.32 -28.01 -13.19
C PHE A 168 -0.91 -29.05 -12.13
N ASN A 169 -0.28 -30.14 -12.56
CA ASN A 169 0.16 -31.22 -11.67
C ASN A 169 1.22 -30.76 -10.66
N PHE A 170 2.14 -29.89 -11.09
CA PHE A 170 3.10 -29.25 -10.20
C PHE A 170 2.37 -28.49 -9.08
N ALA A 171 1.47 -27.58 -9.44
CA ALA A 171 0.72 -26.79 -8.47
C ALA A 171 -0.15 -27.66 -7.55
N LEU A 172 -0.81 -28.69 -8.11
CA LEU A 172 -1.65 -29.62 -7.36
C LEU A 172 -0.85 -30.37 -6.29
N SER A 173 0.33 -30.88 -6.66
CA SER A 173 1.21 -31.61 -5.74
C SER A 173 1.73 -30.76 -4.57
N LYS A 174 1.86 -29.44 -4.78
CA LYS A 174 2.26 -28.49 -3.74
C LYS A 174 1.09 -28.15 -2.84
N ALA A 175 -0.07 -27.87 -3.43
CA ALA A 175 -1.28 -27.50 -2.71
C ALA A 175 -1.75 -28.59 -1.73
N GLN A 176 -1.60 -29.86 -2.09
CA GLN A 176 -1.89 -31.01 -1.21
C GLN A 176 -1.00 -31.10 0.04
N LYS A 177 0.17 -30.46 0.04
CA LYS A 177 1.14 -30.53 1.14
C LYS A 177 1.04 -29.35 2.12
N PHE A 178 0.25 -28.32 1.79
CA PHE A 178 0.11 -27.18 2.68
C PHE A 178 -0.67 -27.58 3.94
N SER A 179 -0.05 -27.32 5.08
CA SER A 179 -0.51 -27.70 6.41
C SER A 179 -0.87 -26.45 7.23
N TYR A 180 -1.43 -25.45 6.56
CA TYR A 180 -1.81 -24.12 7.06
C TYR A 180 -0.61 -23.22 7.34
N SER A 181 -0.25 -22.41 6.36
CA SER A 181 0.42 -21.15 6.63
C SER A 181 0.22 -20.23 5.44
N GLY A 182 -0.61 -19.20 5.60
CA GLY A 182 -0.85 -18.12 4.63
C GLY A 182 0.46 -17.42 4.27
N LYS A 183 1.21 -18.08 3.41
CA LYS A 183 2.53 -17.71 2.94
C LYS A 183 2.42 -17.56 1.43
N ILE A 184 3.26 -16.68 0.90
CA ILE A 184 3.30 -16.32 -0.52
C ILE A 184 3.21 -17.54 -1.46
N VAL A 185 3.85 -18.66 -1.12
CA VAL A 185 3.84 -19.89 -1.92
C VAL A 185 2.45 -20.51 -1.99
N GLU A 186 1.72 -20.57 -0.87
CA GLU A 186 0.37 -21.13 -0.84
C GLU A 186 -0.60 -20.30 -1.67
N GLU A 187 -0.59 -18.97 -1.47
CA GLU A 187 -1.50 -18.06 -2.15
C GLU A 187 -1.31 -18.06 -3.67
N ASN A 188 -0.05 -18.02 -4.11
CA ASN A 188 0.29 -18.09 -5.53
C ASN A 188 0.00 -19.47 -6.13
N CYS A 189 0.17 -20.55 -5.36
CA CYS A 189 -0.10 -21.90 -5.83
C CYS A 189 -1.60 -22.13 -6.10
N TYR A 190 -2.49 -21.72 -5.18
CA TYR A 190 -3.93 -21.81 -5.43
C TYR A 190 -4.37 -20.92 -6.59
N SER A 191 -3.75 -19.76 -6.77
CA SER A 191 -4.02 -18.88 -7.91
C SER A 191 -3.59 -19.53 -9.24
N LEU A 192 -2.40 -20.15 -9.26
CA LEU A 192 -1.92 -20.91 -10.42
C LEU A 192 -2.82 -22.10 -10.75
N LEU A 193 -3.31 -22.83 -9.74
CA LEU A 193 -4.26 -23.93 -9.91
C LEU A 193 -5.56 -23.48 -10.58
N LEU A 194 -6.14 -22.36 -10.13
CA LEU A 194 -7.35 -21.80 -10.74
C LEU A 194 -7.14 -21.46 -12.22
N ASN A 195 -6.00 -20.88 -12.55
CA ASN A 195 -5.65 -20.52 -13.92
C ASN A 195 -5.43 -21.77 -14.78
N ALA A 196 -4.70 -22.76 -14.26
CA ALA A 196 -4.38 -24.00 -14.95
C ALA A 196 -5.57 -24.97 -15.11
N ALA A 197 -6.62 -24.84 -14.30
CA ALA A 197 -7.85 -25.63 -14.38
C ALA A 197 -8.65 -25.31 -15.65
N SER A 198 -8.23 -25.92 -16.76
CA SER A 198 -8.67 -25.64 -18.13
C SER A 198 -9.91 -26.43 -18.55
N ASP A 199 -10.18 -27.56 -17.91
CA ASP A 199 -11.30 -28.46 -18.20
C ASP A 199 -12.11 -28.80 -16.93
N GLY A 200 -13.27 -29.42 -17.12
CA GLY A 200 -14.19 -29.73 -16.02
C GLY A 200 -13.62 -30.71 -14.99
N GLU A 201 -12.75 -31.64 -15.39
CA GLU A 201 -12.13 -32.59 -14.46
C GLU A 201 -11.14 -31.87 -13.54
N LYS A 202 -10.23 -31.08 -14.13
CA LYS A 202 -9.27 -30.26 -13.36
C LYS A 202 -9.99 -29.27 -12.44
N GLN A 203 -11.05 -28.63 -12.94
CA GLN A 203 -11.88 -27.73 -12.12
C GLN A 203 -12.48 -28.46 -10.92
N GLN A 204 -13.00 -29.67 -11.10
CA GLN A 204 -13.56 -30.47 -10.02
C GLN A 204 -12.49 -30.90 -8.99
N GLN A 205 -11.27 -31.23 -9.45
CA GLN A 205 -10.15 -31.53 -8.56
C GLN A 205 -9.76 -30.32 -7.69
N VAL A 206 -9.67 -29.12 -8.28
CA VAL A 206 -9.36 -27.89 -7.53
C VAL A 206 -10.49 -27.55 -6.55
N LEU A 207 -11.75 -27.73 -6.96
CA LEU A 207 -12.90 -27.51 -6.07
C LEU A 207 -12.86 -28.43 -4.85
N HIS A 208 -12.56 -29.72 -5.05
CA HIS A 208 -12.41 -30.67 -3.96
C HIS A 208 -11.29 -30.27 -2.99
N LEU A 209 -10.16 -29.81 -3.51
CA LEU A 209 -9.03 -29.37 -2.71
C LEU A 209 -9.38 -28.14 -1.86
N LEU A 210 -10.07 -27.16 -2.46
CA LEU A 210 -10.55 -25.97 -1.74
C LEU A 210 -11.56 -26.35 -0.65
N ASP A 211 -12.49 -27.26 -0.93
CA ASP A 211 -13.44 -27.74 0.07
C ASP A 211 -12.75 -28.42 1.26
N GLN A 212 -11.69 -29.18 1.01
CA GLN A 212 -10.87 -29.77 2.07
C GLN A 212 -10.15 -28.69 2.89
N ALA A 213 -9.51 -27.71 2.23
CA ALA A 213 -8.82 -26.61 2.89
C ALA A 213 -9.78 -25.79 3.80
N ILE A 214 -10.95 -25.42 3.27
CA ILE A 214 -12.01 -24.71 4.01
C ILE A 214 -12.50 -25.54 5.20
N LYS A 215 -12.74 -26.84 5.01
CA LYS A 215 -13.19 -27.73 6.10
C LYS A 215 -12.16 -27.79 7.22
N ASN A 216 -10.87 -27.80 6.88
CA ASN A 216 -9.83 -27.91 7.88
C ASN A 216 -9.59 -26.59 8.63
N ILE A 217 -9.59 -25.43 7.95
CA ILE A 217 -9.45 -24.14 8.64
C ILE A 217 -10.65 -23.86 9.57
N LYS A 218 -11.87 -24.26 9.18
CA LYS A 218 -13.06 -24.17 10.04
C LYS A 218 -12.98 -25.02 11.31
N LYS A 219 -12.23 -26.13 11.30
CA LYS A 219 -11.99 -26.92 12.52
C LYS A 219 -11.07 -26.18 13.48
N LEU A 220 -10.07 -25.47 12.95
CA LEU A 220 -9.09 -24.70 13.72
C LEU A 220 -9.67 -23.41 14.32
N HIS A 221 -10.68 -22.82 13.67
CA HIS A 221 -11.39 -21.63 14.17
C HIS A 221 -12.02 -21.79 15.57
N ARG A 222 -12.14 -23.01 16.09
CA ARG A 222 -12.50 -23.22 17.50
C ARG A 222 -11.42 -22.77 18.48
N GLU A 223 -10.20 -22.49 18.02
CA GLU A 223 -9.02 -22.25 18.85
C GLU A 223 -8.36 -20.87 18.64
N LYS A 224 -8.39 -20.27 17.43
CA LYS A 224 -7.89 -18.91 17.11
C LYS A 224 -8.61 -18.27 15.90
N ASP A 225 -8.69 -16.94 15.84
CA ASP A 225 -9.34 -16.15 14.77
C ASP A 225 -8.53 -16.22 13.44
N HIS A 226 -8.98 -17.06 12.51
CA HIS A 226 -8.36 -17.31 11.18
C HIS A 226 -9.21 -16.77 10.01
N GLU A 227 -10.00 -15.72 10.25
CA GLU A 227 -10.96 -15.15 9.30
C GLU A 227 -10.33 -14.88 7.91
N GLN A 228 -9.13 -14.31 7.87
CA GLN A 228 -8.44 -13.96 6.61
C GLN A 228 -8.08 -15.18 5.75
N GLN A 229 -7.59 -16.26 6.35
CA GLN A 229 -7.24 -17.48 5.59
C GLN A 229 -8.49 -18.21 5.11
N GLU A 230 -9.55 -18.23 5.91
CA GLU A 230 -10.83 -18.79 5.50
C GLU A 230 -11.41 -18.00 4.31
N GLU A 231 -11.42 -16.67 4.40
CA GLU A 231 -11.85 -15.79 3.32
C GLU A 231 -11.05 -16.05 2.04
N PHE A 232 -9.72 -16.22 2.14
CA PHE A 232 -8.87 -16.52 0.99
C PHE A 232 -9.37 -17.76 0.21
N TYR A 233 -9.54 -18.91 0.87
CA TYR A 233 -10.00 -20.12 0.17
C TYR A 233 -11.42 -20.00 -0.35
N LEU A 234 -12.32 -19.33 0.40
CA LEU A 234 -13.69 -19.10 -0.04
C LEU A 234 -13.73 -18.23 -1.30
N ARG A 235 -12.90 -17.16 -1.39
CA ARG A 235 -12.79 -16.33 -2.60
C ARG A 235 -12.24 -17.11 -3.79
N LYS A 236 -11.26 -18.00 -3.58
CA LYS A 236 -10.76 -18.90 -4.64
C LYS A 236 -11.86 -19.87 -5.12
N LYS A 237 -12.68 -20.39 -4.20
CA LYS A 237 -13.84 -21.24 -4.54
C LYS A 237 -14.91 -20.48 -5.32
N ILE A 238 -15.23 -19.25 -4.91
CA ILE A 238 -16.17 -18.36 -5.63
C ILE A 238 -15.69 -18.14 -7.07
N THR A 239 -14.43 -17.74 -7.24
CA THR A 239 -13.81 -17.51 -8.56
C THR A 239 -13.89 -18.76 -9.44
N LEU A 240 -13.65 -19.95 -8.86
CA LEU A 240 -13.74 -21.21 -9.59
C LEU A 240 -15.18 -21.52 -10.03
N LEU A 241 -16.15 -21.35 -9.14
CA LEU A 241 -17.56 -21.60 -9.44
C LEU A 241 -18.07 -20.67 -10.54
N GLU A 242 -17.64 -19.41 -10.56
CA GLU A 242 -17.93 -18.47 -11.64
C GLU A 242 -17.32 -18.94 -12.96
N LYS A 243 -16.04 -19.37 -12.95
CA LYS A 243 -15.36 -19.95 -14.13
C LYS A 243 -16.05 -21.23 -14.65
N MET A 244 -16.68 -22.00 -13.76
CA MET A 244 -17.48 -23.18 -14.09
C MET A 244 -18.90 -22.85 -14.61
N GLY A 245 -19.25 -21.57 -14.74
CA GLY A 245 -20.59 -21.15 -15.16
C GLY A 245 -21.67 -21.37 -14.08
N LYS A 246 -21.30 -21.36 -12.79
CA LYS A 246 -22.20 -21.59 -11.65
C LYS A 246 -22.27 -20.36 -10.72
N PRO A 247 -22.70 -19.18 -11.21
CA PRO A 247 -22.75 -17.95 -10.41
C PRO A 247 -23.67 -18.05 -9.19
N ASP A 248 -24.79 -18.80 -9.27
CA ASP A 248 -25.69 -18.98 -8.13
C ASP A 248 -25.04 -19.78 -6.99
N ALA A 249 -24.25 -20.79 -7.33
CA ALA A 249 -23.47 -21.53 -6.34
C ALA A 249 -22.38 -20.63 -5.71
N ALA A 250 -21.75 -19.76 -6.50
CA ALA A 250 -20.79 -18.78 -6.02
C ALA A 250 -21.44 -17.79 -5.03
N ARG A 251 -22.63 -17.26 -5.38
CA ARG A 251 -23.43 -16.41 -4.49
C ARG A 251 -23.79 -17.13 -3.20
N LYS A 252 -24.24 -18.38 -3.29
CA LYS A 252 -24.58 -19.20 -2.12
C LYS A 252 -23.41 -19.33 -1.14
N VAL A 253 -22.17 -19.47 -1.64
CA VAL A 253 -20.97 -19.48 -0.79
C VAL A 253 -20.85 -18.18 0.02
N VAL A 254 -21.12 -17.01 -0.56
CA VAL A 254 -21.08 -15.73 0.18
C VAL A 254 -22.13 -15.72 1.29
N TYR A 255 -23.39 -16.07 0.97
CA TYR A 255 -24.51 -16.09 1.93
C TYR A 255 -24.35 -17.11 3.06
N GLU A 256 -23.69 -18.25 2.82
CA GLU A 256 -23.44 -19.26 3.85
C GLU A 256 -22.28 -18.90 4.79
N ASN A 257 -21.51 -17.85 4.47
CA ASN A 257 -20.29 -17.48 5.19
C ASN A 257 -20.30 -16.00 5.64
N LEU A 258 -21.46 -15.47 6.06
CA LEU A 258 -21.63 -14.10 6.59
C LEU A 258 -20.89 -13.83 7.91
N SER A 259 -20.26 -14.83 8.52
CA SER A 259 -19.30 -14.62 9.61
C SER A 259 -18.04 -13.89 9.15
N ILE A 260 -17.71 -13.99 7.85
CA ILE A 260 -16.64 -13.22 7.22
C ILE A 260 -17.14 -11.80 6.97
N THR A 261 -16.46 -10.82 7.56
CA THR A 261 -16.88 -9.41 7.59
C THR A 261 -17.03 -8.83 6.19
N THR A 262 -16.11 -9.15 5.27
CA THR A 262 -16.14 -8.66 3.89
C THR A 262 -17.30 -9.23 3.10
N PHE A 263 -17.61 -10.53 3.21
CA PHE A 263 -18.79 -11.15 2.59
C PHE A 263 -20.10 -10.57 3.13
N ARG A 264 -20.14 -10.29 4.43
CA ARG A 264 -21.29 -9.61 5.02
C ARG A 264 -21.49 -8.21 4.45
N LYS A 265 -20.41 -7.43 4.30
CA LYS A 265 -20.45 -6.12 3.63
C LYS A 265 -20.96 -6.23 2.20
N GLU A 266 -20.44 -7.18 1.41
CA GLU A 266 -20.87 -7.41 0.03
C GLU A 266 -22.38 -7.70 -0.08
N VAL A 267 -22.93 -8.48 0.86
CA VAL A 267 -24.36 -8.81 0.88
C VAL A 267 -25.20 -7.62 1.31
N ILE A 268 -24.75 -6.85 2.31
CA ILE A 268 -25.42 -5.61 2.72
C ILE A 268 -25.44 -4.60 1.57
N ASP A 269 -24.28 -4.37 0.93
CA ASP A 269 -24.17 -3.39 -0.16
C ASP A 269 -25.06 -3.78 -1.34
N ARG A 270 -25.12 -5.08 -1.68
CA ARG A 270 -26.07 -5.59 -2.67
C ARG A 270 -27.52 -5.37 -2.28
N ALA A 271 -27.90 -5.68 -1.04
CA ALA A 271 -29.27 -5.47 -0.56
C ALA A 271 -29.67 -3.99 -0.62
N ILE A 272 -28.74 -3.07 -0.31
CA ILE A 272 -28.96 -1.63 -0.47
C ILE A 272 -29.17 -1.27 -1.95
N ASP A 273 -28.32 -1.76 -2.85
CA ASP A 273 -28.39 -1.43 -4.27
C ASP A 273 -29.63 -2.04 -4.96
N GLU A 274 -30.13 -3.17 -4.46
CA GLU A 274 -31.39 -3.81 -4.89
C GLU A 274 -32.65 -3.20 -4.24
N GLY A 275 -32.48 -2.29 -3.27
CA GLY A 275 -33.58 -1.66 -2.53
C GLY A 275 -34.19 -2.54 -1.42
N ASP A 276 -33.58 -3.69 -1.10
CA ASP A 276 -33.95 -4.53 0.04
C ASP A 276 -33.37 -3.97 1.35
N PHE A 277 -33.90 -2.82 1.76
CA PHE A 277 -33.45 -2.12 2.95
C PHE A 277 -33.75 -2.87 4.24
N SER A 278 -34.77 -3.75 4.25
CA SER A 278 -35.09 -4.58 5.43
C SER A 278 -33.94 -5.54 5.73
N THR A 279 -33.54 -6.34 4.74
CA THR A 279 -32.42 -7.28 4.88
C THR A 279 -31.12 -6.54 5.20
N ALA A 280 -30.86 -5.41 4.55
CA ALA A 280 -29.68 -4.60 4.83
C ALA A 280 -29.65 -4.12 6.30
N LYS A 281 -30.74 -3.54 6.81
CA LYS A 281 -30.86 -3.07 8.20
C LYS A 281 -30.67 -4.21 9.21
N GLU A 282 -31.27 -5.37 8.96
CA GLU A 282 -31.12 -6.56 9.83
C GLU A 282 -29.66 -7.00 9.94
N LEU A 283 -29.00 -7.20 8.79
CA LEU A 283 -27.58 -7.61 8.74
C LEU A 283 -26.64 -6.58 9.37
N ILE A 284 -26.92 -5.28 9.20
CA ILE A 284 -26.15 -4.21 9.83
C ILE A 284 -26.31 -4.26 11.36
N ASN A 285 -27.54 -4.39 11.87
CA ASN A 285 -27.79 -4.43 13.30
C ASN A 285 -27.14 -5.65 13.96
N GLU A 286 -27.21 -6.82 13.32
CA GLU A 286 -26.50 -8.02 13.76
C GLU A 286 -24.98 -7.78 13.80
N SER A 287 -24.42 -7.12 12.77
CA SER A 287 -22.99 -6.77 12.73
C SER A 287 -22.57 -5.87 13.89
N LYS A 288 -23.39 -4.86 14.21
CA LYS A 288 -23.15 -3.96 15.34
C LYS A 288 -23.16 -4.72 16.67
N MET A 289 -24.08 -5.67 16.85
CA MET A 289 -24.10 -6.55 18.03
C MET A 289 -22.84 -7.41 18.13
N ILE A 290 -22.40 -8.04 17.03
CA ILE A 290 -21.17 -8.85 16.98
C ILE A 290 -19.95 -7.99 17.34
N ASN A 291 -19.84 -6.80 16.75
CA ASN A 291 -18.75 -5.87 17.02
C ASN A 291 -18.71 -5.43 18.49
N GLN A 292 -19.88 -5.15 19.09
CA GLN A 292 -19.97 -4.82 20.50
C GLN A 292 -19.52 -5.98 21.39
N GLN A 293 -19.95 -7.21 21.10
CA GLN A 293 -19.53 -8.41 21.85
C GLN A 293 -18.02 -8.66 21.76
N LYS A 294 -17.41 -8.37 20.60
CA LYS A 294 -15.96 -8.49 20.38
C LYS A 294 -15.14 -7.29 20.88
N GLY A 295 -15.77 -6.28 21.50
CA GLY A 295 -15.12 -5.05 21.95
C GLY A 295 -14.62 -4.15 20.82
N ARG A 296 -15.07 -4.37 19.57
CA ARG A 296 -14.65 -3.64 18.36
C ARG A 296 -15.57 -2.45 18.08
N LEU A 297 -15.73 -1.55 19.05
CA LEU A 297 -16.63 -0.40 18.96
C LEU A 297 -16.25 0.58 17.83
N TYR A 298 -14.97 0.64 17.46
CA TYR A 298 -14.45 1.50 16.37
C TYR A 298 -14.97 1.12 14.98
N LEU A 299 -15.47 -0.10 14.78
CA LEU A 299 -16.06 -0.55 13.49
C LEU A 299 -17.54 -0.15 13.34
N THR A 300 -18.07 0.71 14.22
CA THR A 300 -19.48 1.11 14.20
C THR A 300 -19.76 2.18 13.14
N SER A 301 -18.77 3.01 12.78
CA SER A 301 -18.93 4.09 11.82
C SER A 301 -19.27 3.59 10.41
N GLU A 302 -18.61 2.55 9.92
CA GLU A 302 -18.88 1.98 8.58
C GLU A 302 -20.31 1.42 8.44
N TRP A 303 -20.87 0.90 9.53
CA TRP A 303 -22.25 0.42 9.60
C TRP A 303 -23.24 1.57 9.64
N ASP A 304 -22.91 2.62 10.38
CA ASP A 304 -23.71 3.83 10.46
C ASP A 304 -23.74 4.60 9.14
N GLU A 305 -22.65 4.60 8.37
CA GLU A 305 -22.60 5.17 7.03
C GLU A 305 -23.59 4.48 6.08
N ARG A 306 -23.68 3.14 6.16
CA ARG A 306 -24.66 2.36 5.39
C ARG A 306 -26.09 2.61 5.84
N LEU A 307 -26.34 2.68 7.15
CA LEU A 307 -27.66 3.04 7.67
C LEU A 307 -28.05 4.46 7.27
N LEU A 308 -27.10 5.40 7.19
CA LEU A 308 -27.34 6.75 6.71
C LEU A 308 -27.71 6.74 5.22
N LYS A 309 -27.00 5.96 4.38
CA LYS A 309 -27.35 5.78 2.96
C LYS A 309 -28.79 5.28 2.83
N ILE A 310 -29.15 4.22 3.56
CA ILE A 310 -30.52 3.67 3.57
C ILE A 310 -31.54 4.72 4.02
N ALA A 311 -31.28 5.43 5.12
CA ALA A 311 -32.20 6.46 5.64
C ALA A 311 -32.40 7.62 4.65
N ILE A 312 -31.39 7.97 3.85
CA ILE A 312 -31.50 8.96 2.78
C ILE A 312 -32.42 8.46 1.66
N GLU A 313 -32.22 7.22 1.18
CA GLU A 313 -33.05 6.62 0.13
C GLU A 313 -34.51 6.48 0.54
N GLU A 314 -34.77 6.10 1.79
CA GLU A 314 -36.12 5.96 2.35
C GLU A 314 -36.75 7.30 2.80
N ASN A 315 -36.01 8.40 2.71
CA ASN A 315 -36.41 9.72 3.24
C ASN A 315 -36.77 9.70 4.74
N GLU A 316 -36.11 8.84 5.53
CA GLU A 316 -36.31 8.73 6.97
C GLU A 316 -35.58 9.88 7.72
N PHE A 317 -36.12 11.10 7.64
CA PHE A 317 -35.47 12.33 8.14
C PHE A 317 -35.02 12.23 9.60
N ARG A 318 -35.76 11.54 10.47
CA ARG A 318 -35.35 11.33 11.87
C ARG A 318 -34.04 10.54 11.96
N ASN A 319 -33.89 9.50 11.15
CA ASN A 319 -32.70 8.66 11.14
C ASN A 319 -31.54 9.35 10.43
N ILE A 320 -31.78 10.09 9.34
CA ILE A 320 -30.76 10.95 8.72
C ILE A 320 -30.16 11.91 9.74
N ARG A 321 -31.01 12.61 10.52
CA ARG A 321 -30.56 13.53 11.57
C ARG A 321 -29.77 12.81 12.66
N THR A 322 -30.32 11.72 13.19
CA THR A 322 -29.71 11.00 14.33
C THR A 322 -28.37 10.38 13.95
N ILE A 323 -28.31 9.67 12.83
CA ILE A 323 -27.12 8.95 12.38
C ILE A 323 -26.11 9.92 11.78
N GLY A 324 -26.56 10.87 10.97
CA GLY A 324 -25.69 11.90 10.38
C GLY A 324 -25.02 12.75 11.45
N LEU A 325 -25.74 13.21 12.47
CA LEU A 325 -25.11 13.98 13.54
C LEU A 325 -24.15 13.14 14.38
N ARG A 326 -24.46 11.85 14.66
CA ARG A 326 -23.51 10.96 15.33
C ARG A 326 -22.20 10.83 14.54
N LEU A 327 -22.28 10.51 13.25
CA LEU A 327 -21.11 10.42 12.37
C LEU A 327 -20.35 11.74 12.27
N PHE A 328 -21.07 12.87 12.24
CA PHE A 328 -20.48 14.19 12.26
C PHE A 328 -19.70 14.46 13.54
N TYR A 329 -20.23 14.12 14.72
CA TYR A 329 -19.50 14.33 15.98
C TYR A 329 -18.29 13.42 16.10
N ASP A 330 -18.35 12.19 15.59
CA ASP A 330 -17.23 11.26 15.62
C ASP A 330 -16.07 11.69 14.70
N GLN A 331 -16.39 12.24 13.52
CA GLN A 331 -15.40 12.45 12.45
C GLN A 331 -15.16 13.92 12.05
N PHE A 332 -16.07 14.82 12.43
CA PHE A 332 -16.17 16.20 11.94
C PHE A 332 -16.20 16.35 10.41
N ASP A 333 -16.69 15.34 9.70
CA ASP A 333 -16.86 15.38 8.26
C ASP A 333 -18.16 16.12 7.88
N MET A 334 -18.00 17.24 7.17
CA MET A 334 -19.11 18.11 6.76
C MET A 334 -20.14 17.41 5.87
N ARG A 335 -19.81 16.29 5.21
CA ARG A 335 -20.79 15.51 4.43
C ARG A 335 -21.98 15.09 5.30
N TYR A 336 -21.74 14.70 6.54
CA TYR A 336 -22.80 14.28 7.48
C TYR A 336 -23.60 15.46 8.03
N TYR A 337 -22.94 16.58 8.31
CA TYR A 337 -23.59 17.84 8.69
C TYR A 337 -24.57 18.29 7.60
N LEU A 338 -24.12 18.29 6.35
CA LEU A 338 -24.93 18.69 5.19
C LEU A 338 -26.10 17.72 4.95
N ALA A 339 -25.90 16.42 5.16
CA ALA A 339 -26.98 15.43 5.09
C ALA A 339 -28.08 15.74 6.12
N ALA A 340 -27.70 16.01 7.38
CA ALA A 340 -28.64 16.40 8.42
C ALA A 340 -29.33 17.73 8.09
N LYS A 341 -28.58 18.76 7.68
CA LYS A 341 -29.08 20.09 7.30
C LYS A 341 -30.24 20.04 6.32
N LYS A 342 -30.11 19.23 5.25
CA LYS A 342 -31.13 19.08 4.20
C LYS A 342 -32.50 18.62 4.70
N THR A 343 -32.56 18.00 5.89
CA THR A 343 -33.81 17.53 6.46
C THR A 343 -34.55 18.59 7.28
N TYR A 344 -33.90 19.71 7.63
CA TYR A 344 -34.52 20.80 8.40
C TYR A 344 -35.10 21.86 7.48
N THR A 345 -36.08 22.61 8.00
CA THR A 345 -36.60 23.78 7.30
C THR A 345 -35.66 24.97 7.50
N ALA A 346 -35.74 25.98 6.64
CA ALA A 346 -34.93 27.19 6.74
C ALA A 346 -35.16 27.94 8.07
N GLU A 347 -36.36 27.84 8.65
CA GLU A 347 -36.73 28.49 9.90
C GLU A 347 -36.16 27.76 11.12
N SER A 348 -36.13 26.42 11.09
CA SER A 348 -35.69 25.60 12.23
C SER A 348 -34.18 25.39 12.25
N TRP A 349 -33.52 25.45 11.08
CA TRP A 349 -32.11 25.12 10.94
C TRP A 349 -31.15 26.01 11.74
N PRO A 350 -31.26 27.35 11.78
CA PRO A 350 -30.29 28.19 12.48
C PRO A 350 -30.18 27.86 13.97
N ALA A 351 -31.31 27.56 14.62
CA ALA A 351 -31.34 27.15 16.03
C ALA A 351 -30.66 25.79 16.23
N GLU A 352 -30.83 24.86 15.30
CA GLU A 352 -30.21 23.54 15.37
C GLU A 352 -28.70 23.59 15.09
N ALA A 353 -28.27 24.33 14.07
CA ALA A 353 -26.86 24.58 13.79
C ALA A 353 -26.14 25.17 15.01
N GLN A 354 -26.79 26.08 15.75
CA GLN A 354 -26.24 26.63 16.98
C GLN A 354 -26.10 25.58 18.10
N LYS A 355 -27.06 24.65 18.23
CA LYS A 355 -26.95 23.53 19.18
C LYS A 355 -25.80 22.61 18.81
N ILE A 356 -25.67 22.24 17.53
CA ILE A 356 -24.58 21.41 17.02
C ILE A 356 -23.22 22.02 17.39
N MET A 357 -23.05 23.33 17.14
CA MET A 357 -21.83 24.04 17.50
C MET A 357 -21.57 24.07 19.01
N ASN A 358 -22.61 24.10 19.84
CA ASN A 358 -22.45 24.03 21.29
C ASN A 358 -22.04 22.62 21.75
N THR A 359 -22.61 21.58 21.12
CA THR A 359 -22.21 20.18 21.36
C THR A 359 -20.73 19.97 21.02
N ILE A 360 -20.26 20.43 19.85
CA ILE A 360 -18.83 20.35 19.48
C ILE A 360 -17.93 20.95 20.56
N LYS A 361 -18.30 22.09 21.14
CA LYS A 361 -17.50 22.75 22.19
C LYS A 361 -17.46 21.96 23.50
N SER A 362 -18.45 21.10 23.76
CA SER A 362 -18.50 20.23 24.94
C SER A 362 -17.89 18.85 24.71
N GLU A 363 -17.52 18.49 23.47
CA GLU A 363 -16.95 17.19 23.14
C GLU A 363 -15.53 17.00 23.71
N THR A 364 -15.24 15.76 24.11
CA THR A 364 -13.95 15.40 24.73
C THR A 364 -12.75 15.51 23.77
N HIS A 365 -12.98 15.35 22.47
CA HIS A 365 -11.99 15.46 21.38
C HIS A 365 -12.01 16.80 20.66
N PHE A 366 -12.58 17.85 21.29
CA PHE A 366 -12.73 19.20 20.69
C PHE A 366 -11.44 19.70 20.01
N GLY A 367 -10.31 19.77 20.72
CA GLY A 367 -8.96 20.00 20.15
C GLY A 367 -8.87 20.96 18.95
N VAL A 368 -7.91 20.69 18.04
CA VAL A 368 -7.76 21.44 16.78
C VAL A 368 -8.85 21.07 15.77
N ASN A 369 -9.28 19.80 15.76
CA ASN A 369 -10.25 19.30 14.78
C ASN A 369 -11.65 19.89 14.98
N GLY A 370 -12.12 20.02 16.22
CA GLY A 370 -13.38 20.68 16.55
C GLY A 370 -13.35 22.18 16.30
N ILE A 371 -12.21 22.86 16.50
CA ILE A 371 -12.06 24.27 16.06
C ILE A 371 -12.23 24.38 14.55
N ARG A 372 -11.59 23.49 13.77
CA ARG A 372 -11.75 23.45 12.31
C ARG A 372 -13.18 23.11 11.90
N ALA A 373 -13.86 22.22 12.62
CA ALA A 373 -15.26 21.88 12.40
C ALA A 373 -16.19 23.08 12.63
N LEU A 374 -15.99 23.83 13.73
CA LEU A 374 -16.73 25.07 13.98
C LEU A 374 -16.53 26.08 12.85
N ALA A 375 -15.29 26.25 12.39
CA ALA A 375 -14.99 27.15 11.28
C ALA A 375 -15.69 26.69 9.98
N ALA A 376 -15.68 25.39 9.68
CA ALA A 376 -16.36 24.84 8.51
C ALA A 376 -17.87 25.09 8.54
N ILE A 377 -18.51 24.90 9.71
CA ILE A 377 -19.93 25.26 9.92
C ILE A 377 -20.14 26.76 9.68
N MET A 378 -19.33 27.63 10.29
CA MET A 378 -19.48 29.08 10.13
C MET A 378 -19.31 29.54 8.67
N ILE A 379 -18.47 28.86 7.88
CA ILE A 379 -18.30 29.13 6.45
C ILE A 379 -19.56 28.70 5.68
N GLU A 380 -20.04 27.48 5.92
CA GLU A 380 -21.24 26.92 5.29
C GLU A 380 -22.47 27.80 5.58
N GLU A 381 -22.62 28.28 6.81
CA GLU A 381 -23.74 29.14 7.24
C GLU A 381 -23.50 30.63 6.96
N LYS A 382 -22.33 31.01 6.40
CA LYS A 382 -21.93 32.40 6.14
C LYS A 382 -21.92 33.30 7.39
N TRP A 383 -21.62 32.74 8.56
CA TRP A 383 -21.53 33.44 9.84
C TRP A 383 -20.17 34.10 10.02
N TRP A 384 -19.84 35.04 9.14
CA TRP A 384 -18.51 35.63 9.01
C TRP A 384 -17.99 36.30 10.29
N LEU A 385 -18.86 36.98 11.05
CA LEU A 385 -18.47 37.62 12.31
C LEU A 385 -18.09 36.57 13.38
N GLN A 386 -18.80 35.44 13.43
CA GLN A 386 -18.45 34.35 14.34
C GLN A 386 -17.13 33.68 13.92
N LEU A 387 -16.89 33.53 12.62
CA LEU A 387 -15.62 33.02 12.09
C LEU A 387 -14.46 33.95 12.48
N LEU A 388 -14.62 35.26 12.36
CA LEU A 388 -13.64 36.24 12.82
C LEU A 388 -13.34 36.07 14.32
N HIS A 389 -14.37 35.98 15.16
CA HIS A 389 -14.19 35.79 16.61
C HIS A 389 -13.45 34.47 16.93
N LEU A 390 -13.73 33.40 16.17
CA LEU A 390 -13.04 32.12 16.31
C LEU A 390 -11.54 32.25 15.96
N VAL A 391 -11.22 32.97 14.89
CA VAL A 391 -9.83 33.25 14.47
C VAL A 391 -9.10 34.14 15.48
N GLN A 392 -9.76 35.17 16.01
CA GLN A 392 -9.20 36.03 17.06
C GLN A 392 -8.87 35.25 18.33
N LYS A 393 -9.79 34.38 18.78
CA LYS A 393 -9.57 33.55 19.97
C LYS A 393 -8.41 32.56 19.79
N ASN A 394 -8.22 32.07 18.58
CA ASN A 394 -7.20 31.07 18.22
C ASN A 394 -6.11 31.66 17.31
N ALA A 395 -5.71 32.92 17.56
CA ALA A 395 -4.76 33.67 16.75
C ALA A 395 -3.35 33.03 16.73
N SER A 396 -3.20 32.02 15.88
CA SER A 396 -1.93 31.45 15.43
C SER A 396 -1.72 31.81 13.97
N LEU A 397 -0.47 31.88 13.54
CA LEU A 397 -0.16 32.31 12.18
C LEU A 397 -0.79 31.39 11.14
N ALA A 398 -0.67 30.07 11.32
CA ALA A 398 -1.28 29.09 10.43
C ALA A 398 -2.81 29.22 10.35
N PHE A 399 -3.48 29.39 11.49
CA PHE A 399 -4.94 29.53 11.51
C PHE A 399 -5.41 30.84 10.88
N ALA A 400 -4.68 31.95 11.09
CA ALA A 400 -4.98 33.21 10.42
C ALA A 400 -4.80 33.12 8.89
N GLU A 401 -3.75 32.42 8.43
CA GLU A 401 -3.52 32.16 7.00
C GLU A 401 -4.65 31.35 6.36
N ASP A 402 -5.10 30.26 7.02
CA ASP A 402 -6.15 29.37 6.52
C ASP A 402 -7.44 30.15 6.16
N TYR A 403 -7.81 31.17 6.95
CA TYR A 403 -9.05 31.93 6.76
C TYR A 403 -8.87 33.34 6.17
N TYR A 404 -7.63 33.76 5.91
CA TYR A 404 -7.34 35.09 5.34
C TYR A 404 -8.13 35.38 4.05
N PRO A 405 -8.18 34.48 3.04
CA PRO A 405 -8.90 34.76 1.80
C PRO A 405 -10.39 35.04 2.00
N LEU A 406 -11.00 34.46 3.04
CA LEU A 406 -12.43 34.57 3.33
C LEU A 406 -12.78 35.83 4.14
N LEU A 407 -11.82 36.31 4.96
CA LEU A 407 -12.06 37.40 5.92
C LEU A 407 -11.48 38.74 5.46
N LYS A 408 -10.47 38.78 4.58
CA LYS A 408 -9.73 40.01 4.23
C LYS A 408 -10.59 41.15 3.68
N ASP A 409 -11.61 40.82 2.91
CA ASP A 409 -12.47 41.82 2.29
C ASP A 409 -13.63 42.23 3.21
N LYS A 410 -13.90 41.45 4.27
CA LYS A 410 -15.01 41.65 5.21
C LYS A 410 -14.56 42.36 6.49
N PHE A 411 -13.40 41.97 7.03
CA PHE A 411 -12.86 42.42 8.31
C PHE A 411 -11.36 42.75 8.19
N PRO A 412 -10.98 43.66 7.27
CA PRO A 412 -9.57 43.95 7.01
C PRO A 412 -8.83 44.52 8.23
N LEU A 413 -9.50 45.35 9.05
CA LEU A 413 -8.90 46.00 10.22
C LEU A 413 -8.67 44.98 11.34
N GLU A 414 -9.68 44.16 11.62
CA GLU A 414 -9.64 43.15 12.67
C GLU A 414 -8.64 42.04 12.34
N LEU A 415 -8.45 41.71 11.06
CA LEU A 415 -7.40 40.79 10.65
C LEU A 415 -6.00 41.32 10.92
N VAL A 416 -5.75 42.63 10.77
CA VAL A 416 -4.45 43.20 11.13
C VAL A 416 -4.15 42.97 12.61
N ASP A 417 -5.15 43.11 13.48
CA ASP A 417 -5.01 42.81 14.91
C ASP A 417 -4.75 41.32 15.17
N VAL A 418 -5.45 40.42 14.47
CA VAL A 418 -5.19 38.96 14.55
C VAL A 418 -3.74 38.67 14.18
N TYR A 419 -3.27 39.21 13.05
CA TYR A 419 -1.90 39.02 12.59
C TYR A 419 -0.88 39.60 13.56
N ARG A 420 -1.16 40.75 14.16
CA ARG A 420 -0.28 41.36 15.16
C ARG A 420 -0.02 40.39 16.31
N GLU A 421 -1.07 39.82 16.89
CA GLU A 421 -0.94 38.87 18.00
C GLU A 421 -0.31 37.54 17.56
N ALA A 422 -0.71 37.02 16.38
CA ALA A 422 -0.15 35.80 15.83
C ALA A 422 1.36 35.91 15.53
N LEU A 423 1.81 37.04 14.96
CA LEU A 423 3.21 37.31 14.65
C LEU A 423 4.07 37.43 15.90
N ARG A 424 3.57 38.07 16.97
CA ARG A 424 4.28 38.15 18.26
C ARG A 424 4.52 36.75 18.83
N ARG A 425 3.47 35.92 18.89
CA ARG A 425 3.57 34.53 19.36
C ARG A 425 4.51 33.71 18.49
N TYR A 426 4.42 33.86 17.16
CA TYR A 426 5.25 33.14 16.20
C TYR A 426 6.73 33.49 16.37
N ALA A 427 7.07 34.79 16.46
CA ALA A 427 8.43 35.27 16.67
C ALA A 427 9.04 34.78 17.99
N GLU A 428 8.23 34.65 19.04
CA GLU A 428 8.70 34.17 20.34
C GLU A 428 9.15 32.71 20.32
N HIS A 429 8.33 31.84 19.72
CA HIS A 429 8.49 30.38 19.81
C HIS A 429 9.27 29.76 18.64
N ASN A 430 9.48 30.47 17.53
CA ASN A 430 10.11 29.91 16.33
C ASN A 430 11.47 30.56 16.04
N MET A 431 12.48 29.73 15.74
CA MET A 431 13.84 30.15 15.42
C MET A 431 14.37 29.36 14.23
N GLY A 432 15.05 30.03 13.32
CA GLY A 432 15.62 29.41 12.13
C GLY A 432 15.37 30.26 10.89
N ARG A 433 16.17 30.03 9.85
CA ARG A 433 16.11 30.84 8.61
C ARG A 433 14.71 30.84 8.00
N GLU A 434 14.12 29.65 7.86
CA GLU A 434 12.77 29.46 7.28
C GLU A 434 11.67 30.20 8.05
N HIS A 435 11.73 30.17 9.39
CA HIS A 435 10.78 30.89 10.23
C HIS A 435 10.92 32.41 10.10
N TYR A 436 12.14 32.92 9.95
CA TYR A 436 12.36 34.36 9.73
C TYR A 436 11.88 34.81 8.34
N GLU A 437 12.03 33.95 7.32
CA GLU A 437 11.47 34.20 5.99
C GLU A 437 9.93 34.22 6.03
N THR A 438 9.31 33.27 6.72
CA THR A 438 7.85 33.25 6.97
C THR A 438 7.38 34.52 7.69
N LEU A 439 8.10 34.94 8.73
CA LEU A 439 7.80 36.15 9.49
C LEU A 439 7.83 37.39 8.59
N VAL A 440 8.88 37.56 7.78
CA VAL A 440 9.03 38.68 6.84
C VAL A 440 7.96 38.64 5.76
N GLY A 441 7.70 37.46 5.17
CA GLY A 441 6.66 37.29 4.16
C GLY A 441 5.28 37.70 4.67
N THR A 442 4.94 37.28 5.89
CA THR A 442 3.67 37.67 6.53
C THR A 442 3.63 39.17 6.84
N LEU A 443 4.72 39.75 7.34
CA LEU A 443 4.81 41.20 7.58
C LEU A 443 4.60 42.00 6.28
N LYS A 444 5.12 41.54 5.14
CA LYS A 444 4.82 42.14 3.83
C LYS A 444 3.36 41.98 3.44
N LYS A 445 2.77 40.81 3.70
CA LYS A 445 1.37 40.55 3.41
C LYS A 445 0.44 41.51 4.15
N ILE A 446 0.65 41.73 5.44
CA ILE A 446 -0.23 42.62 6.21
C ILE A 446 -0.09 44.09 5.78
N GLN A 447 1.01 44.52 5.15
CA GLN A 447 1.14 45.89 4.63
C GLN A 447 0.13 46.22 3.52
N SER A 448 -0.48 45.21 2.88
CA SER A 448 -1.55 45.43 1.91
C SER A 448 -2.92 45.66 2.55
N LEU A 449 -3.06 45.44 3.86
CA LEU A 449 -4.29 45.70 4.60
C LEU A 449 -4.33 47.15 5.12
N PRO A 450 -5.52 47.74 5.31
CA PRO A 450 -5.72 48.99 6.04
C PRO A 450 -4.97 48.96 7.38
N THR A 451 -4.30 50.07 7.75
CA THR A 451 -3.42 50.22 8.94
C THR A 451 -2.23 49.24 9.04
N GLY A 452 -2.15 48.24 8.17
CA GLY A 452 -1.14 47.18 8.25
C GLY A 452 0.29 47.65 8.00
N LYS A 453 0.52 48.73 7.26
CA LYS A 453 1.85 49.35 7.11
C LYS A 453 2.40 49.87 8.45
N GLU A 454 1.56 50.52 9.23
CA GLU A 454 1.92 51.08 10.54
C GLU A 454 2.19 49.95 11.54
N VAL A 455 1.32 48.94 11.56
CA VAL A 455 1.47 47.76 12.42
C VAL A 455 2.73 46.95 12.05
N ALA A 456 3.00 46.74 10.77
CA ALA A 456 4.21 46.03 10.34
C ALA A 456 5.50 46.78 10.76
N ARG A 457 5.53 48.11 10.66
CA ARG A 457 6.66 48.94 11.12
C ARG A 457 6.84 48.86 12.64
N ALA A 458 5.75 48.93 13.39
CA ALA A 458 5.77 48.79 14.85
C ALA A 458 6.32 47.43 15.28
N LEU A 459 5.80 46.33 14.71
CA LEU A 459 6.27 44.97 14.98
C LEU A 459 7.73 44.76 14.57
N THR A 460 8.14 45.31 13.42
CA THR A 460 9.53 45.23 12.96
C THR A 460 10.49 45.90 13.96
N THR A 461 10.09 47.06 14.48
CA THR A 461 10.86 47.78 15.50
C THR A 461 10.90 47.00 16.82
N GLU A 462 9.73 46.53 17.28
CA GLU A 462 9.57 45.70 18.48
C GLU A 462 10.48 44.46 18.42
N PHE A 463 10.44 43.72 17.31
CA PHE A 463 11.22 42.49 17.15
C PHE A 463 12.73 42.72 17.07
N LYS A 464 13.18 43.80 16.42
CA LYS A 464 14.61 44.16 16.39
C LYS A 464 15.16 44.45 17.79
N VAL A 465 14.36 45.08 18.64
CA VAL A 465 14.73 45.38 20.03
C VAL A 465 14.65 44.12 20.90
N LYS A 466 13.49 43.44 20.91
CA LYS A 466 13.24 42.26 21.77
C LYS A 466 14.16 41.09 21.44
N TYR A 467 14.54 40.91 20.17
CA TYR A 467 15.34 39.79 19.69
C TYR A 467 16.70 40.21 19.10
N ALA A 468 17.32 41.26 19.65
CA ALA A 468 18.59 41.80 19.15
C ALA A 468 19.72 40.74 19.03
N GLN A 469 19.71 39.73 19.90
CA GLN A 469 20.68 38.62 19.88
C GLN A 469 20.43 37.60 18.76
N ARG A 470 19.26 37.63 18.11
CA ARG A 470 18.92 36.77 16.97
C ARG A 470 19.37 37.43 15.67
N GLY A 471 20.68 37.53 15.45
CA GLY A 471 21.26 38.30 14.33
C GLY A 471 20.70 37.96 12.93
N ASN A 472 20.35 36.69 12.68
CA ASN A 472 19.73 36.28 11.42
C ASN A 472 18.29 36.81 11.26
N MET A 473 17.53 36.93 12.35
CA MET A 473 16.19 37.55 12.35
C MET A 473 16.29 39.04 12.05
N VAL A 474 17.21 39.75 12.72
CA VAL A 474 17.44 41.20 12.48
C VAL A 474 17.85 41.45 11.03
N LYS A 475 18.76 40.63 10.48
CA LYS A 475 19.14 40.69 9.06
C LYS A 475 17.94 40.48 8.13
N ALA A 476 17.05 39.54 8.44
CA ALA A 476 15.85 39.31 7.65
C ALA A 476 14.88 40.50 7.71
N LEU A 477 14.65 41.05 8.91
CA LEU A 477 13.79 42.22 9.15
C LEU A 477 14.33 43.52 8.53
N ASN A 478 15.63 43.62 8.22
CA ASN A 478 16.20 44.76 7.49
C ASN A 478 15.89 44.73 5.98
N LYS A 479 15.28 43.66 5.46
CA LYS A 479 14.86 43.50 4.06
C LYS A 479 13.36 43.79 3.84
N LEU A 480 12.66 44.21 4.89
CA LEU A 480 11.30 44.77 4.86
C LEU A 480 11.40 46.27 4.57
#